data_AF-A0A7J8YCW7-F1
#
_entry.id   AF-A0A7J8YCW7-F1
#
_cell.length_a   1.000
_cell.length_b   1.000
_cell.length_c   1.000
_cell.angle_alpha   90.00
_cell.angle_beta   90.00
_cell.angle_gamma   90.00
#
_symmetry.space_group_name_H-M   'P 1'
#
loop_
_entity.id
_entity.type
_entity.pdbx_description
1 polymer ?
#
loop_
_entity_poly.entity_id
_entity_poly.type
_entity_poly.pdbx_seq_one_letter_code
_entity_poly.pdbx_strand_id
1 'polypeptide(L)'
;MLDTGGPELQVVNKTEHPISLEADTKVILTPDQDKPATSNLLPINYHGLSKAVKKGDTIFIGQYLFTGNETTSVWLEVDEVCSEDVVCLIKNSATLSGTLYTLHVSQIRIDMPTLTDKDKEVISIWGVQNNIDILSLSYTRHAEDIRHARSFLSKLGELNQTQIFAKIENIEGLTHFDEILQEADGIIFSRGNLGIDLPPEKVSIFTAVYKCNMMGKPAVVTRVVDSMTDNLRPTRAEATDVANAVLDGEFLLTYTMLFSSFFSPLCQV
;
A
#
# COMPACT_ATOMS: atom_id res chain seq x y z
N MET A 1 2.90 17.55 -4.64
CA MET A 1 2.99 16.08 -4.85
C MET A 1 1.58 15.52 -4.97
N LEU A 2 1.32 14.68 -5.98
CA LEU A 2 0.08 13.93 -6.16
C LEU A 2 0.37 12.45 -5.90
N ASP A 3 -0.35 11.81 -4.98
CA ASP A 3 -0.23 10.37 -4.73
C ASP A 3 -1.31 9.61 -5.49
N THR A 4 -0.90 8.57 -6.22
CA THR A 4 -1.81 7.73 -7.01
C THR A 4 -2.47 6.68 -6.14
N GLY A 5 -3.71 6.30 -6.44
CA GLY A 5 -4.35 5.17 -5.76
C GLY A 5 -3.68 3.85 -6.14
N GLY A 6 -3.33 3.71 -7.43
CA GLY A 6 -2.71 2.51 -7.95
C GLY A 6 -3.63 1.28 -7.93
N PRO A 7 -3.10 0.09 -8.21
CA PRO A 7 -3.85 -1.15 -8.29
C PRO A 7 -4.19 -1.72 -6.90
N GLU A 8 -5.09 -1.06 -6.18
CA GLU A 8 -5.52 -1.54 -4.86
C GLU A 8 -6.60 -2.62 -4.96
N LEU A 9 -6.34 -3.79 -4.37
CA LEU A 9 -7.37 -4.79 -4.14
C LEU A 9 -8.18 -4.39 -2.92
N GLN A 10 -9.50 -4.46 -3.03
CA GLN A 10 -10.40 -4.02 -1.97
C GLN A 10 -11.54 -5.00 -1.76
N VAL A 11 -11.92 -5.16 -0.50
CA VAL A 11 -13.22 -5.73 -0.11
C VAL A 11 -14.25 -4.62 -0.04
N VAL A 12 -15.41 -4.84 -0.65
CA VAL A 12 -16.50 -3.85 -0.73
C VAL A 12 -17.65 -4.25 0.20
N ASN A 13 -17.89 -3.46 1.24
CA ASN A 13 -19.03 -3.61 2.14
C ASN A 13 -20.08 -2.53 1.90
N LYS A 14 -21.01 -2.82 0.97
CA LYS A 14 -22.15 -1.94 0.66
C LYS A 14 -23.18 -1.82 1.78
N THR A 15 -23.16 -2.72 2.76
CA THR A 15 -24.15 -2.74 3.84
C THR A 15 -23.84 -1.75 4.95
N GLU A 16 -22.60 -1.24 5.01
CA GLU A 16 -22.05 -0.38 6.07
C GLU A 16 -22.09 -0.96 7.50
N HIS A 17 -22.66 -2.16 7.66
CA HIS A 17 -22.71 -2.85 8.93
C HIS A 17 -21.36 -3.52 9.23
N PRO A 18 -20.93 -3.53 10.51
CA PRO A 18 -19.73 -4.25 10.91
C PRO A 18 -19.83 -5.75 10.59
N ILE A 19 -18.73 -6.32 10.12
CA ILE A 19 -18.62 -7.75 9.78
C ILE A 19 -17.70 -8.41 10.80
N SER A 20 -18.27 -9.27 11.64
CA SER A 20 -17.51 -10.09 12.58
C SER A 20 -17.01 -11.36 11.89
N LEU A 21 -15.70 -11.60 11.96
CA LEU A 21 -15.04 -12.80 11.47
C LEU A 21 -14.45 -13.54 12.68
N GLU A 22 -14.71 -14.84 12.74
CA GLU A 22 -14.25 -15.69 13.85
C GLU A 22 -13.09 -16.59 13.39
N ALA A 23 -12.04 -16.67 14.21
CA ALA A 23 -10.91 -17.57 13.98
C ALA A 23 -11.36 -19.02 13.78
N ASP A 24 -10.59 -19.75 12.97
CA ASP A 24 -10.81 -21.17 12.64
C ASP A 24 -12.11 -21.47 11.87
N THR A 25 -12.81 -20.43 11.38
CA THR A 25 -13.96 -20.56 10.48
C THR A 25 -13.58 -20.22 9.03
N LYS A 26 -14.49 -20.47 8.09
CA LYS A 26 -14.26 -20.23 6.65
C LYS A 26 -14.98 -18.98 6.17
N VAL A 27 -14.34 -18.24 5.26
CA VAL A 27 -14.92 -17.12 4.52
C VAL A 27 -14.61 -17.26 3.03
N ILE A 28 -15.52 -16.79 2.19
CA ILE A 28 -15.38 -16.83 0.72
C ILE A 28 -15.08 -15.43 0.21
N LEU A 29 -13.99 -15.26 -0.53
CA LEU A 29 -13.71 -14.06 -1.31
C LEU A 29 -14.28 -14.25 -2.70
N THR A 30 -15.17 -13.36 -3.14
CA THR A 30 -15.87 -13.48 -4.43
C THR A 30 -15.75 -12.19 -5.24
N PRO A 31 -15.51 -12.25 -6.55
CA PRO A 31 -15.48 -11.04 -7.37
C PRO A 31 -16.88 -10.50 -7.70
N ASP A 32 -17.94 -11.19 -7.26
CA ASP A 32 -19.32 -10.76 -7.43
C ASP A 32 -19.69 -9.66 -6.41
N GLN A 33 -19.59 -8.41 -6.83
CA GLN A 33 -19.90 -7.23 -6.01
C GLN A 33 -21.39 -6.99 -5.79
N ASP A 34 -22.29 -7.74 -6.42
CA ASP A 34 -23.73 -7.60 -6.19
C ASP A 34 -24.18 -8.32 -4.92
N LYS A 35 -23.35 -9.25 -4.41
CA LYS A 35 -23.57 -9.91 -3.12
C LYS A 35 -23.23 -8.99 -1.95
N PRO A 36 -23.99 -9.06 -0.84
CA PRO A 36 -23.65 -8.32 0.37
C PRO A 36 -22.45 -8.96 1.09
N ALA A 37 -21.61 -8.12 1.69
CA ALA A 37 -20.54 -8.57 2.56
C ALA A 37 -21.11 -9.09 3.89
N THR A 38 -20.66 -10.27 4.31
CA THR A 38 -21.13 -10.97 5.51
C THR A 38 -19.97 -11.72 6.17
N SER A 39 -20.20 -12.35 7.33
CA SER A 39 -19.19 -13.16 8.02
C SER A 39 -18.72 -14.37 7.19
N ASN A 40 -19.49 -14.80 6.19
CA ASN A 40 -19.20 -16.00 5.38
C ASN A 40 -18.74 -15.67 3.96
N LEU A 41 -18.93 -14.43 3.51
CA LEU A 41 -18.66 -14.02 2.12
C LEU A 41 -18.27 -12.54 2.05
N LEU A 42 -17.16 -12.25 1.38
CA LEU A 42 -16.61 -10.91 1.19
C LEU A 42 -16.45 -10.62 -0.32
N PRO A 43 -17.21 -9.66 -0.88
CA PRO A 43 -17.05 -9.23 -2.26
C PRO A 43 -15.76 -8.43 -2.46
N ILE A 44 -15.02 -8.71 -3.53
CA ILE A 44 -13.77 -8.03 -3.90
C ILE A 44 -13.86 -7.29 -5.24
N ASN A 45 -12.98 -6.33 -5.47
CA ASN A 45 -12.90 -5.55 -6.72
C ASN A 45 -12.03 -6.16 -7.82
N TYR A 46 -11.66 -7.44 -7.71
CA TYR A 46 -10.75 -8.08 -8.65
C TYR A 46 -11.16 -9.50 -9.03
N HIS A 47 -11.45 -9.71 -10.31
CA HIS A 47 -11.79 -11.02 -10.88
C HIS A 47 -10.60 -11.98 -10.97
N GLY A 48 -9.36 -11.48 -10.95
CA GLY A 48 -8.19 -12.33 -11.17
C GLY A 48 -7.68 -13.07 -9.93
N LEU A 49 -8.31 -12.89 -8.75
CA LEU A 49 -7.77 -13.42 -7.49
C LEU A 49 -7.64 -14.95 -7.52
N SER A 50 -8.67 -15.63 -8.02
CA SER A 50 -8.71 -17.10 -8.19
C SER A 50 -7.52 -17.67 -8.98
N LYS A 51 -7.00 -16.91 -9.94
CA LYS A 51 -5.86 -17.27 -10.78
C LYS A 51 -4.52 -16.87 -10.17
N ALA A 52 -4.52 -15.88 -9.29
CA ALA A 52 -3.32 -15.34 -8.66
C ALA A 52 -2.89 -16.15 -7.43
N VAL A 53 -3.84 -16.76 -6.71
CA VAL A 53 -3.60 -17.47 -5.45
C VAL A 53 -3.60 -18.99 -5.60
N LYS A 54 -2.95 -19.66 -4.65
CA LYS A 54 -2.97 -21.12 -4.47
C LYS A 54 -3.19 -21.45 -2.99
N LYS A 55 -3.55 -22.71 -2.72
CA LYS A 55 -3.69 -23.23 -1.35
C LYS A 55 -2.44 -22.93 -0.50
N GLY A 56 -2.65 -22.39 0.69
CA GLY A 56 -1.61 -22.03 1.65
C GLY A 56 -1.09 -20.59 1.53
N ASP A 57 -1.53 -19.82 0.53
CA ASP A 57 -1.16 -18.40 0.44
C ASP A 57 -1.87 -17.56 1.52
N THR A 58 -1.20 -16.50 1.94
CA THR A 58 -1.68 -15.62 3.01
C THR A 58 -2.29 -14.34 2.44
N ILE A 59 -3.53 -14.05 2.84
CA ILE A 59 -4.26 -12.84 2.48
C ILE A 59 -4.50 -12.01 3.74
N PHE A 60 -4.18 -10.73 3.68
CA PHE A 60 -4.50 -9.74 4.70
C PHE A 60 -5.69 -8.91 4.24
N ILE A 61 -6.64 -8.65 5.14
CA ILE A 61 -7.73 -7.70 4.91
C ILE A 61 -7.82 -6.77 6.12
N GLY A 62 -7.81 -5.47 5.87
CA GLY A 62 -7.91 -4.48 6.93
C GLY A 62 -8.05 -3.07 6.40
N GLN A 63 -8.15 -2.11 7.32
CA GLN A 63 -8.00 -0.71 6.96
C GLN A 63 -6.51 -0.37 6.77
N TYR A 64 -6.23 0.64 5.95
CA TYR A 64 -4.88 1.11 5.59
C TYR A 64 -3.93 1.37 6.79
N LEU A 65 -4.48 1.61 7.98
CA LEU A 65 -3.73 1.74 9.22
C LEU A 65 -3.62 0.39 9.94
N PHE A 66 -2.75 -0.50 9.45
CA PHE A 66 -2.32 -1.66 10.24
C PHE A 66 -1.40 -1.18 11.36
N THR A 67 -1.96 -0.91 12.54
CA THR A 67 -1.20 -0.51 13.74
C THR A 67 -0.84 -1.70 14.65
N GLY A 68 -1.14 -2.93 14.22
CA GLY A 68 -1.03 -4.12 15.05
C GLY A 68 -2.13 -4.23 16.12
N ASN A 69 -3.16 -3.36 16.10
CA ASN A 69 -4.35 -3.56 16.93
C ASN A 69 -5.21 -4.68 16.33
N GLU A 70 -5.23 -5.83 17.00
CA GLU A 70 -5.66 -7.13 16.46
C GLU A 70 -7.14 -7.24 16.10
N THR A 71 -7.96 -6.23 16.39
CA THR A 71 -9.43 -6.35 16.28
C THR A 71 -10.02 -5.79 14.99
N THR A 72 -9.26 -5.07 14.16
CA THR A 72 -9.77 -4.37 12.96
C THR A 72 -9.18 -4.88 11.64
N SER A 73 -8.38 -5.95 11.70
CA SER A 73 -7.78 -6.59 10.52
C SER A 73 -7.75 -8.11 10.69
N VAL A 74 -7.85 -8.82 9.57
CA VAL A 74 -7.94 -10.28 9.53
C VAL A 74 -6.89 -10.84 8.59
N TRP A 75 -6.25 -11.91 9.05
CA TRP A 75 -5.39 -12.77 8.27
C TRP A 75 -6.17 -14.01 7.84
N LEU A 76 -6.07 -14.32 6.56
CA LEU A 76 -6.71 -15.45 5.92
C LEU A 76 -5.63 -16.35 5.29
N GLU A 77 -5.86 -17.65 5.32
CA GLU A 77 -5.06 -18.65 4.60
C GLU A 77 -5.94 -19.28 3.53
N VAL A 78 -5.50 -19.27 2.27
CA VAL A 78 -6.26 -19.85 1.15
C VAL A 78 -6.37 -21.36 1.36
N ASP A 79 -7.59 -21.88 1.47
CA ASP A 79 -7.83 -23.32 1.62
C ASP A 79 -8.07 -23.99 0.27
N GLU A 80 -8.93 -23.40 -0.58
CA GLU A 80 -9.23 -23.89 -1.93
C GLU A 80 -9.74 -22.78 -2.85
N VAL A 81 -9.59 -22.99 -4.15
CA VAL A 81 -10.12 -22.10 -5.20
C VAL A 81 -11.26 -22.84 -5.91
N CYS A 82 -12.44 -22.23 -5.90
CA CYS A 82 -13.68 -22.78 -6.43
C CYS A 82 -14.18 -21.90 -7.58
N SER A 83 -13.80 -22.25 -8.82
CA SER A 83 -14.06 -21.41 -10.00
C SER A 83 -13.44 -20.02 -9.85
N GLU A 84 -14.26 -18.99 -9.62
CA GLU A 84 -13.81 -17.60 -9.44
C GLU A 84 -13.77 -17.19 -7.96
N ASP A 85 -14.30 -18.03 -7.07
CA ASP A 85 -14.35 -17.78 -5.63
C ASP A 85 -13.13 -18.40 -4.94
N VAL A 86 -12.61 -17.72 -3.91
CA VAL A 86 -11.47 -18.20 -3.11
C VAL A 86 -11.96 -18.46 -1.68
N VAL A 87 -11.91 -19.71 -1.26
CA VAL A 87 -12.29 -20.12 0.09
C VAL A 87 -11.07 -20.03 0.99
N CYS A 88 -11.19 -19.30 2.10
CA CYS A 88 -10.09 -19.07 3.03
C CYS A 88 -10.46 -19.49 4.45
N LEU A 89 -9.47 -19.98 5.19
CA LEU A 89 -9.52 -20.18 6.64
C LEU A 89 -9.15 -18.87 7.35
N ILE A 90 -9.97 -18.44 8.30
CA ILE A 90 -9.71 -17.25 9.12
C ILE A 90 -8.71 -17.59 10.22
N LYS A 91 -7.60 -16.85 10.29
CA LYS A 91 -6.50 -17.13 11.23
C LYS A 91 -6.60 -16.36 12.54
N ASN A 92 -7.34 -15.25 12.57
CA ASN A 92 -7.61 -14.48 13.79
C ASN A 92 -9.03 -13.88 13.74
N SER A 93 -9.65 -13.72 14.90
CA SER A 93 -10.95 -13.05 15.01
C SER A 93 -10.80 -11.54 14.85
N ALA A 94 -11.69 -10.91 14.09
CA ALA A 94 -11.68 -9.46 13.87
C ALA A 94 -13.07 -8.94 13.52
N THR A 95 -13.29 -7.64 13.72
CA THR A 95 -14.49 -6.93 13.28
C THR A 95 -14.11 -5.88 12.26
N LEU A 96 -14.47 -6.14 11.00
CA LEU A 96 -14.28 -5.20 9.90
C LEU A 96 -15.40 -4.15 9.98
N SER A 97 -15.03 -2.88 10.22
CA SER A 97 -15.96 -1.74 10.25
C SER A 97 -15.69 -0.76 9.09
N GLY A 98 -16.75 -0.26 8.43
CA GLY A 98 -16.64 0.62 7.28
C GLY A 98 -17.04 -0.03 5.95
N THR A 99 -16.80 0.70 4.85
CA THR A 99 -17.30 0.35 3.52
C THR A 99 -16.26 -0.25 2.58
N LEU A 100 -14.98 0.07 2.79
CA LEU A 100 -13.86 -0.39 1.97
C LEU A 100 -12.73 -0.85 2.87
N TYR A 101 -12.16 -2.01 2.54
CA TYR A 101 -10.99 -2.57 3.22
C TYR A 101 -9.95 -2.92 2.17
N THR A 102 -8.70 -2.57 2.44
CA THR A 102 -7.57 -2.99 1.63
C THR A 102 -7.40 -4.50 1.79
N LEU A 103 -7.29 -5.18 0.65
CA LEU A 103 -6.92 -6.58 0.56
C LEU A 103 -5.49 -6.64 0.05
N HIS A 104 -4.64 -7.39 0.74
CA HIS A 104 -3.26 -7.62 0.32
C HIS A 104 -3.00 -9.11 0.22
N VAL A 105 -2.33 -9.53 -0.85
CA VAL A 105 -1.96 -10.93 -1.05
C VAL A 105 -0.45 -11.03 -0.97
N SER A 106 0.04 -11.77 0.01
CA SER A 106 1.47 -11.77 0.34
C SER A 106 2.27 -12.52 -0.73
N GLN A 107 3.34 -11.92 -1.23
CA GLN A 107 4.30 -12.47 -2.18
C GLN A 107 3.69 -12.92 -3.52
N ILE A 108 2.57 -12.30 -3.92
CA ILE A 108 1.88 -12.62 -5.17
C ILE A 108 1.82 -11.41 -6.08
N ARG A 109 2.06 -11.67 -7.37
CA ARG A 109 1.90 -10.69 -8.43
C ARG A 109 0.43 -10.55 -8.79
N ILE A 110 -0.08 -9.32 -8.66
CA ILE A 110 -1.42 -8.94 -9.13
C ILE A 110 -1.31 -8.32 -10.51
N ASP A 111 -2.00 -8.90 -11.49
CA ASP A 111 -1.97 -8.41 -12.88
C ASP A 111 -2.99 -7.27 -13.05
N MET A 112 -2.57 -6.07 -12.66
CA MET A 112 -3.29 -4.81 -12.81
C MET A 112 -2.32 -3.71 -13.25
N PRO A 113 -2.77 -2.71 -14.04
CA PRO A 113 -1.92 -1.59 -14.43
C PRO A 113 -1.57 -0.72 -13.21
N THR A 114 -0.33 -0.26 -13.15
CA THR A 114 0.15 0.59 -12.04
C THR A 114 -0.55 1.95 -12.01
N LEU A 115 -0.88 2.52 -13.17
CA LEU A 115 -1.80 3.65 -13.30
C LEU A 115 -3.18 3.16 -13.70
N THR A 116 -4.14 3.27 -12.78
CA THR A 116 -5.55 2.99 -13.09
C THR A 116 -6.14 4.08 -13.99
N ASP A 117 -7.29 3.81 -14.59
CA ASP A 117 -7.99 4.84 -15.37
C ASP A 117 -8.47 6.00 -14.49
N LYS A 118 -8.76 5.74 -13.22
CA LYS A 118 -9.06 6.78 -12.23
C LYS A 118 -7.85 7.65 -11.94
N ASP A 119 -6.66 7.06 -11.79
CA ASP A 119 -5.41 7.82 -11.60
C ASP A 119 -5.16 8.74 -12.80
N LYS A 120 -5.29 8.21 -14.03
CA LYS A 120 -5.11 8.99 -15.27
C LYS A 120 -6.10 10.16 -15.36
N GLU A 121 -7.36 9.93 -15.00
CA GLU A 121 -8.40 10.96 -14.94
C GLU A 121 -8.01 12.07 -13.95
N VAL A 122 -7.65 11.71 -12.71
CA VAL A 122 -7.27 12.66 -11.66
C VAL A 122 -6.02 13.45 -12.05
N ILE A 123 -5.00 12.79 -12.62
CA ILE A 123 -3.79 13.47 -13.11
C ILE A 123 -4.14 14.46 -14.22
N SER A 124 -5.03 14.08 -15.14
CA SER A 124 -5.40 14.91 -16.29
C SER A 124 -6.26 16.12 -15.91
N ILE A 125 -7.17 15.96 -14.95
CA ILE A 125 -8.09 17.03 -14.51
C ILE A 125 -7.43 17.89 -13.45
N TRP A 126 -6.96 17.28 -12.36
CA TRP A 126 -6.45 18.00 -11.19
C TRP A 126 -4.93 18.19 -11.27
N GLY A 127 -4.18 17.17 -11.68
CA GLY A 127 -2.72 17.22 -11.75
C GLY A 127 -2.21 18.30 -12.70
N VAL A 128 -2.78 18.39 -13.91
CA VAL A 128 -2.45 19.42 -14.91
C VAL A 128 -2.80 20.81 -14.40
N GLN A 129 -4.04 21.02 -13.93
CA GLN A 129 -4.50 22.32 -13.41
C GLN A 129 -3.62 22.89 -12.29
N ASN A 130 -3.02 22.01 -11.48
CA ASN A 130 -2.18 22.41 -10.36
C ASN A 130 -0.68 22.33 -10.67
N ASN A 131 -0.30 21.98 -11.90
CA ASN A 131 1.08 21.82 -12.36
C ASN A 131 1.97 21.07 -11.34
N ILE A 132 1.58 19.83 -11.03
CA ILE A 132 2.22 19.06 -9.96
C ILE A 132 3.73 18.85 -10.18
N ASP A 133 4.53 19.09 -9.14
CA ASP A 133 5.99 18.89 -9.24
C ASP A 133 6.41 17.42 -9.13
N ILE A 134 5.65 16.63 -8.35
CA ILE A 134 5.96 15.23 -8.03
C ILE A 134 4.70 14.38 -8.18
N LEU A 135 4.82 13.28 -8.92
CA LEU A 135 3.88 12.16 -8.94
C LEU A 135 4.44 11.03 -8.07
N SER A 136 3.73 10.66 -7.02
CA SER A 136 4.00 9.48 -6.21
C SER A 136 3.26 8.28 -6.80
N LEU A 137 4.02 7.32 -7.33
CA LEU A 137 3.53 6.17 -8.08
C LEU A 137 3.39 4.94 -7.17
N SER A 138 2.17 4.65 -6.74
CA SER A 138 1.82 3.54 -5.86
C SER A 138 2.07 2.18 -6.54
N TYR A 139 2.44 1.18 -5.74
CA TYR A 139 2.71 -0.21 -6.15
C TYR A 139 3.64 -0.33 -7.37
N THR A 140 4.75 0.42 -7.38
CA THR A 140 5.73 0.32 -8.46
C THR A 140 6.48 -1.02 -8.34
N ARG A 141 6.43 -1.84 -9.40
CA ARG A 141 6.99 -3.21 -9.40
C ARG A 141 8.20 -3.38 -10.30
N HIS A 142 8.24 -2.63 -11.41
CA HIS A 142 9.30 -2.72 -12.41
C HIS A 142 9.63 -1.34 -12.98
N ALA A 143 10.78 -1.23 -13.63
CA ALA A 143 11.18 -0.03 -14.37
C ALA A 143 10.12 0.42 -15.40
N GLU A 144 9.42 -0.52 -16.01
CA GLU A 144 8.42 -0.23 -17.05
C GLU A 144 7.21 0.55 -16.51
N ASP A 145 6.85 0.37 -15.24
CA ASP A 145 5.77 1.13 -14.61
C ASP A 145 6.07 2.64 -14.61
N ILE A 146 7.33 2.97 -14.33
CA ILE A 146 7.82 4.35 -14.34
C ILE A 146 7.86 4.89 -15.77
N ARG A 147 8.32 4.09 -16.74
CA ARG A 147 8.34 4.50 -18.16
C ARG A 147 6.94 4.76 -18.70
N HIS A 148 5.97 3.91 -18.34
CA HIS A 148 4.57 4.10 -18.67
C HIS A 148 4.01 5.39 -18.04
N ALA A 149 4.27 5.64 -16.75
CA ALA A 149 3.85 6.86 -16.08
C ALA A 149 4.48 8.10 -16.71
N ARG A 150 5.79 8.06 -17.03
CA ARG A 150 6.51 9.15 -17.70
C ARG A 150 5.93 9.42 -19.09
N SER A 151 5.69 8.38 -19.88
CA SER A 151 5.06 8.49 -21.20
C SER A 151 3.67 9.12 -21.11
N PHE A 152 2.88 8.79 -20.09
CA PHE A 152 1.58 9.39 -19.86
C PHE A 152 1.68 10.87 -19.49
N LEU A 153 2.55 11.24 -18.54
CA LEU A 153 2.76 12.64 -18.14
C LEU A 153 3.26 13.51 -19.29
N SER A 154 4.19 13.01 -20.12
CA SER A 154 4.70 13.74 -21.29
C SER A 154 3.61 14.08 -22.31
N LYS A 155 2.54 13.28 -22.41
CA LYS A 155 1.39 13.57 -23.29
C LYS A 155 0.53 14.72 -22.78
N LEU A 156 0.63 15.04 -21.49
CA LEU A 156 -0.14 16.10 -20.84
C LEU A 156 0.57 17.47 -20.90
N GLY A 157 1.72 17.57 -21.58
CA GLY A 157 2.42 18.81 -21.89
C GLY A 157 3.02 19.51 -20.67
N GLU A 158 2.17 20.12 -19.85
CA GLU A 158 2.56 20.89 -18.66
C GLU A 158 3.29 20.02 -17.63
N LEU A 159 2.98 18.71 -17.57
CA LEU A 159 3.56 17.78 -16.60
C LEU A 159 4.82 17.05 -17.10
N ASN A 160 5.43 17.46 -18.21
CA ASN A 160 6.61 16.78 -18.76
C ASN A 160 7.87 16.91 -17.86
N GLN A 161 7.86 17.82 -16.88
CA GLN A 161 8.94 17.99 -15.90
C GLN A 161 8.59 17.43 -14.52
N THR A 162 7.38 16.87 -14.35
CA THR A 162 6.96 16.26 -13.09
C THR A 162 7.87 15.08 -12.77
N GLN A 163 8.44 15.10 -11.58
CA GLN A 163 9.28 14.02 -11.06
C GLN A 163 8.42 12.83 -10.66
N ILE A 164 8.90 11.62 -10.89
CA ILE A 164 8.21 10.38 -10.50
C ILE A 164 8.92 9.75 -9.31
N PHE A 165 8.23 9.70 -8.19
CA PHE A 165 8.68 9.02 -6.98
C PHE A 165 8.04 7.64 -6.93
N ALA A 166 8.83 6.59 -7.05
CA ALA A 166 8.33 5.22 -7.06
C ALA A 166 8.09 4.74 -5.62
N LYS A 167 6.87 4.30 -5.31
CA LYS A 167 6.54 3.66 -4.03
C LYS A 167 6.87 2.17 -4.09
N ILE A 168 7.77 1.76 -3.20
CA ILE A 168 8.14 0.36 -2.99
C ILE A 168 7.28 -0.20 -1.86
N GLU A 169 6.32 -1.06 -2.21
CA GLU A 169 5.23 -1.46 -1.31
C GLU A 169 5.09 -2.98 -1.19
N ASN A 170 5.77 -3.74 -2.04
CA ASN A 170 5.78 -5.20 -2.04
C ASN A 170 7.17 -5.77 -2.39
N ILE A 171 7.30 -7.08 -2.24
CA ILE A 171 8.52 -7.86 -2.49
C ILE A 171 8.94 -7.80 -3.95
N GLU A 172 8.00 -7.68 -4.89
CA GLU A 172 8.28 -7.58 -6.32
C GLU A 172 9.02 -6.28 -6.63
N GLY A 173 8.57 -5.15 -6.07
CA GLY A 173 9.27 -3.87 -6.17
C GLY A 173 10.64 -3.88 -5.50
N LEU A 174 10.80 -4.58 -4.37
CA LEU A 174 12.11 -4.76 -3.74
C LEU A 174 13.06 -5.64 -4.58
N THR A 175 12.52 -6.68 -5.23
CA THR A 175 13.30 -7.61 -6.06
C THR A 175 13.84 -6.90 -7.30
N HIS A 176 13.04 -6.03 -7.92
CA HIS A 176 13.42 -5.24 -9.09
C HIS A 176 13.90 -3.83 -8.72
N PHE A 177 14.29 -3.62 -7.47
CA PHE A 177 14.59 -2.28 -6.97
C PHE A 177 15.67 -1.54 -7.78
N ASP A 178 16.69 -2.25 -8.25
CA ASP A 178 17.81 -1.64 -8.97
C ASP A 178 17.37 -1.03 -10.32
N GLU A 179 16.47 -1.69 -11.05
CA GLU A 179 15.95 -1.13 -12.31
C GLU A 179 14.93 -0.01 -12.07
N ILE A 180 14.11 -0.11 -11.01
CA ILE A 180 13.19 0.95 -10.59
C ILE A 180 13.98 2.20 -10.22
N LEU A 181 15.03 2.03 -9.41
CA LEU A 181 15.90 3.10 -8.96
C LEU A 181 16.61 3.77 -10.12
N GLN A 182 16.92 3.08 -11.22
CA GLN A 182 17.51 3.70 -12.40
C GLN A 182 16.55 4.67 -13.11
N GLU A 183 15.26 4.34 -13.18
CA GLU A 183 14.25 5.12 -13.91
C GLU A 183 13.54 6.18 -13.06
N ALA A 184 13.42 5.97 -11.74
CA ALA A 184 12.69 6.86 -10.83
C ALA A 184 13.48 8.14 -10.55
N ASP A 185 12.80 9.25 -10.27
CA ASP A 185 13.47 10.50 -9.81
C ASP A 185 13.66 10.51 -8.30
N GLY A 186 12.91 9.67 -7.57
CA GLY A 186 13.02 9.44 -6.13
C GLY A 186 12.32 8.14 -5.73
N ILE A 187 12.57 7.68 -4.51
CA ILE A 187 11.97 6.45 -3.97
C ILE A 187 11.20 6.77 -2.68
N ILE A 188 10.02 6.18 -2.53
CA ILE A 188 9.25 6.17 -1.29
C ILE A 188 9.17 4.72 -0.81
N PHE A 189 9.70 4.41 0.37
CA PHE A 189 9.57 3.09 0.98
C PHE A 189 8.34 3.05 1.89
N SER A 190 7.33 2.29 1.45
CA SER A 190 6.07 2.13 2.17
C SER A 190 6.17 1.02 3.21
N ARG A 191 6.83 1.28 4.35
CA ARG A 191 7.08 0.26 5.40
C ARG A 191 5.80 -0.37 5.95
N GLY A 192 4.68 0.35 5.94
CA GLY A 192 3.37 -0.21 6.30
C GLY A 192 2.94 -1.35 5.36
N ASN A 193 2.99 -1.12 4.04
CA ASN A 193 2.65 -2.12 3.04
C ASN A 193 3.69 -3.26 2.98
N LEU A 194 4.98 -2.90 3.05
CA LEU A 194 6.06 -3.88 3.12
C LEU A 194 5.97 -4.77 4.37
N GLY A 195 5.48 -4.25 5.49
CA GLY A 195 5.26 -5.03 6.71
C GLY A 195 4.09 -6.00 6.64
N ILE A 196 3.19 -5.84 5.65
CA ILE A 196 2.15 -6.84 5.34
C ILE A 196 2.74 -7.93 4.44
N ASP A 197 3.59 -7.57 3.49
CA ASP A 197 4.12 -8.49 2.48
C ASP A 197 5.35 -9.30 2.95
N LEU A 198 6.11 -8.76 3.91
CA LEU A 198 7.34 -9.35 4.44
C LEU A 198 7.24 -9.61 5.93
N PRO A 199 7.92 -10.65 6.45
CA PRO A 199 8.15 -10.80 7.88
C PRO A 199 8.78 -9.53 8.47
N PRO A 200 8.39 -9.09 9.69
CA PRO A 200 8.85 -7.84 10.28
C PRO A 200 10.39 -7.68 10.31
N GLU A 201 11.11 -8.77 10.54
CA GLU A 201 12.58 -8.79 10.57
C GLU A 201 13.25 -8.59 9.19
N LYS A 202 12.48 -8.72 8.10
CA LYS A 202 12.95 -8.53 6.72
C LYS A 202 12.51 -7.20 6.09
N VAL A 203 11.79 -6.36 6.82
CA VAL A 203 11.32 -5.04 6.34
C VAL A 203 12.44 -3.99 6.32
N SER A 204 13.65 -4.31 6.81
CA SER A 204 14.79 -3.40 6.77
C SER A 204 15.11 -2.97 5.33
N ILE A 205 15.10 -1.65 5.10
CA ILE A 205 15.34 -1.01 3.79
C ILE A 205 16.71 -0.33 3.70
N PHE A 206 17.57 -0.49 4.71
CA PHE A 206 18.88 0.18 4.82
C PHE A 206 19.71 0.08 3.53
N THR A 207 19.83 -1.14 2.98
CA THR A 207 20.62 -1.36 1.75
C THR A 207 20.03 -0.64 0.54
N ALA A 208 18.70 -0.47 0.49
CA ALA A 208 18.02 0.21 -0.60
C ALA A 208 18.18 1.73 -0.48
N VAL A 209 18.09 2.29 0.74
CA VAL A 209 18.39 3.70 1.03
C VAL A 209 19.84 4.04 0.67
N TYR A 210 20.79 3.18 1.04
CA TYR A 210 22.20 3.36 0.67
C TYR A 210 22.39 3.45 -0.86
N LYS A 211 21.72 2.59 -1.63
CA LYS A 211 21.76 2.63 -3.10
C LYS A 211 21.17 3.94 -3.65
N CYS A 212 20.06 4.45 -3.09
CA CYS A 212 19.51 5.76 -3.45
C CYS A 212 20.55 6.87 -3.28
N ASN A 213 21.22 6.88 -2.11
CA ASN A 213 22.25 7.86 -1.77
C ASN A 213 23.45 7.79 -2.73
N MET A 214 23.90 6.58 -3.07
CA MET A 214 24.98 6.37 -4.05
C MET A 214 24.62 6.87 -5.46
N MET A 215 23.34 6.86 -5.82
CA MET A 215 22.84 7.38 -7.10
C MET A 215 22.43 8.85 -7.05
N GLY A 216 22.51 9.50 -5.88
CA GLY A 216 22.08 10.88 -5.68
C GLY A 216 20.56 11.07 -5.84
N LYS A 217 19.77 10.03 -5.60
CA LYS A 217 18.30 10.07 -5.70
C LYS A 217 17.68 10.14 -4.30
N PRO A 218 16.69 11.02 -4.05
CA PRO A 218 16.06 11.14 -2.75
C PRO A 218 15.34 9.84 -2.36
N ALA A 219 15.57 9.41 -1.12
CA ALA A 219 14.84 8.34 -0.46
C ALA A 219 13.92 8.93 0.60
N VAL A 220 12.67 8.47 0.58
CA VAL A 220 11.61 8.86 1.51
C VAL A 220 11.11 7.63 2.24
N VAL A 221 10.90 7.72 3.56
CA VAL A 221 10.32 6.64 4.34
C VAL A 221 9.03 7.10 5.00
N THR A 222 8.05 6.19 5.03
CA THR A 222 6.72 6.41 5.60
C THR A 222 6.56 5.70 6.93
N ARG A 223 5.52 6.11 7.69
CA ARG A 223 5.06 5.43 8.91
C ARG A 223 6.13 5.32 10.00
N VAL A 224 6.72 6.46 10.39
CA VAL A 224 7.78 6.51 11.41
C VAL A 224 7.27 6.87 12.82
N VAL A 225 6.03 7.37 12.95
CA VAL A 225 5.44 7.83 14.22
C VAL A 225 3.92 7.57 14.30
N ASP A 226 3.50 6.35 13.95
CA ASP A 226 2.08 5.99 13.85
C ASP A 226 1.29 6.18 15.15
N SER A 227 1.90 5.92 16.30
CA SER A 227 1.23 6.06 17.61
C SER A 227 0.76 7.48 17.89
N MET A 228 1.31 8.47 17.19
CA MET A 228 0.98 9.87 17.38
C MET A 228 -0.38 10.27 16.79
N THR A 229 -1.08 9.37 16.10
CA THR A 229 -2.49 9.58 15.71
C THR A 229 -3.40 9.70 16.91
N ASP A 230 -3.09 8.95 17.97
CA ASP A 230 -3.87 8.88 19.21
C ASP A 230 -3.12 9.45 20.42
N ASN A 231 -1.81 9.69 20.29
CA ASN A 231 -0.94 10.14 21.38
C ASN A 231 -0.19 11.42 21.03
N LEU A 232 0.04 12.28 22.03
CA LEU A 232 0.77 13.54 21.83
C LEU A 232 2.30 13.38 21.68
N ARG A 233 2.83 12.18 21.93
CA ARG A 233 4.27 11.89 21.88
C ARG A 233 4.49 10.52 21.22
N PRO A 234 5.55 10.37 20.41
CA PRO A 234 5.90 9.07 19.86
C PRO A 234 6.41 8.17 20.97
N THR A 235 6.36 6.87 20.73
CA THR A 235 7.04 5.89 21.56
C THR A 235 8.56 6.04 21.45
N ARG A 236 9.30 5.47 22.41
CA ARG A 236 10.78 5.44 22.32
C ARG A 236 11.27 4.68 21.09
N ALA A 237 10.53 3.65 20.67
CA ALA A 237 10.86 2.86 19.48
C ALA A 237 10.75 3.72 18.22
N GLU A 238 9.63 4.43 18.03
CA GLU A 238 9.42 5.34 16.90
C GLU A 238 10.43 6.50 16.88
N ALA A 239 10.72 7.11 18.03
CA ALA A 239 11.74 8.16 18.09
C ALA A 239 13.14 7.65 17.71
N THR A 240 13.48 6.42 18.10
CA THR A 240 14.76 5.78 17.74
C THR A 240 14.78 5.40 16.26
N ASP A 241 13.64 4.94 15.72
CA ASP A 241 13.47 4.59 14.32
C ASP A 241 13.64 5.82 13.41
N VAL A 242 13.02 6.95 13.75
CA VAL A 242 13.25 8.27 13.10
C VAL A 242 14.73 8.65 13.15
N ALA A 243 15.38 8.51 14.30
CA ALA A 243 16.79 8.87 14.45
C ALA A 243 17.69 7.99 13.57
N ASN A 244 17.42 6.68 13.51
CA ASN A 244 18.18 5.74 12.68
C ASN A 244 17.97 6.00 11.19
N ALA A 245 16.74 6.27 10.76
CA ALA A 245 16.43 6.70 9.39
C ALA A 245 17.27 7.92 8.95
N VAL A 246 17.40 8.93 9.81
CA VAL A 246 18.25 10.10 9.55
C VAL A 246 19.74 9.70 9.47
N LEU A 247 20.21 8.83 10.38
CA LEU A 247 21.60 8.35 10.38
C LEU A 247 21.94 7.50 9.16
N ASP A 248 20.97 6.77 8.62
CA ASP A 248 21.09 5.97 7.40
C ASP A 248 21.15 6.85 6.13
N GLY A 249 20.96 8.16 6.29
CA GLY A 249 21.07 9.17 5.24
C GLY A 249 19.78 9.32 4.44
N GLU A 250 18.62 9.03 5.03
CA GLU A 250 17.33 9.30 4.40
C GLU A 250 17.09 10.81 4.24
N PHE A 251 16.61 11.23 3.07
CA PHE A 251 16.53 12.65 2.70
C PHE A 251 15.26 13.32 3.25
N LEU A 252 14.16 12.59 3.32
CA LEU A 252 12.85 13.11 3.75
C LEU A 252 12.09 12.03 4.51
N LEU A 253 11.59 12.37 5.70
CA LEU A 253 10.63 11.55 6.43
C LEU A 253 9.22 12.07 6.14
N THR A 254 8.34 11.21 5.65
CA THR A 254 6.94 11.60 5.38
C THR A 254 6.03 11.19 6.53
N TYR A 255 5.30 12.17 7.05
CA TYR A 255 4.23 11.96 8.02
C TYR A 255 2.93 11.63 7.27
N THR A 256 2.55 10.35 7.25
CA THR A 256 1.23 9.93 6.70
C THR A 256 0.06 10.36 7.60
N MET A 257 0.32 10.99 8.76
CA MET A 257 -0.69 11.51 9.69
C MET A 257 -1.57 12.65 9.16
N LEU A 258 -1.40 13.07 7.91
CA LEU A 258 -1.99 14.31 7.38
C LEU A 258 -3.51 14.29 7.15
N PHE A 259 -4.21 13.15 7.28
CA PHE A 259 -5.61 13.06 6.84
C PHE A 259 -6.68 12.72 7.89
N SER A 260 -6.37 12.31 9.12
CA SER A 260 -7.44 11.83 10.03
C SER A 260 -7.63 12.53 11.38
N SER A 261 -6.66 13.24 11.97
CA SER A 261 -6.91 13.87 13.29
C SER A 261 -5.82 14.84 13.75
N PHE A 262 -6.27 16.01 14.23
CA PHE A 262 -5.57 17.03 15.03
C PHE A 262 -4.10 17.36 14.68
N PHE A 263 -3.93 18.52 14.03
CA PHE A 263 -2.68 19.27 14.01
C PHE A 263 -2.13 19.43 15.45
N SER A 264 -1.04 18.74 15.75
CA SER A 264 -0.15 19.13 16.85
C SER A 264 1.08 19.81 16.22
N PRO A 265 1.38 21.08 16.54
CA PRO A 265 2.60 21.77 16.10
C PRO A 265 3.91 21.07 16.47
N LEU A 266 3.85 20.03 17.32
CA LEU A 266 4.99 19.27 17.80
C LEU A 266 5.61 18.31 16.77
N CYS A 267 4.92 18.01 15.66
CA CYS A 267 5.44 17.11 14.61
C CYS A 267 6.25 17.81 13.51
N GLN A 268 6.45 19.13 13.60
CA GLN A 268 7.34 19.87 12.69
C GLN A 268 8.71 20.02 13.35
N VAL A 269 9.60 19.06 13.12
CA VAL A 269 11.05 19.19 13.35
C VAL A 269 11.77 18.80 12.08
#